data_AF-A0A349V3D4-F1
#
_entry.id   AF-A0A349V3D4-F1
#
_cell.length_a   1.000
_cell.length_b   1.000
_cell.length_c   1.000
_cell.angle_alpha   90.00
_cell.angle_beta   90.00
_cell.angle_gamma   90.00
#
_symmetry.space_group_name_H-M   'P 1'
#
loop_
_entity.id
_entity.type
_entity.pdbx_description
1 polymer ?
#
loop_
_entity_poly.entity_id
_entity_poly.type
_entity_poly.pdbx_seq_one_letter_code
_entity_poly.pdbx_strand_id
1 'polypeptide(L)' 'LPLYCPPDDSELWNQHPRVYLPIRPGETALCPYCGNRFFLPDAS' A
#
# COMPACT_ATOMS: atom_id res chain seq x y z
N LEU A 1 10.10 1.91 5.34
CA LEU A 1 9.38 0.68 5.73
C LEU A 1 8.60 0.19 4.51
N PRO A 2 8.55 -1.11 4.17
CA PRO A 2 7.78 -1.57 3.02
C PRO A 2 6.29 -1.27 3.22
N LEU A 3 5.65 -0.65 2.23
CA LEU A 3 4.21 -0.37 2.24
C LEU A 3 3.43 -1.67 2.08
N TYR A 4 2.36 -1.82 2.86
CA TYR A 4 1.43 -2.94 2.76
C TYR A 4 -0.01 -2.45 2.71
N CYS A 5 -0.84 -3.25 2.04
CA CYS A 5 -2.28 -3.04 1.95
C CYS A 5 -2.99 -4.30 2.46
N PRO A 6 -4.04 -4.20 3.28
CA PRO A 6 -4.62 -2.98 3.86
C PRO A 6 -3.77 -2.41 5.02
N PRO A 7 -3.74 -1.08 5.23
CA PRO A 7 -3.08 -0.47 6.40
C PRO A 7 -3.91 -0.74 7.67
N ASP A 8 -3.25 -0.76 8.84
CA ASP A 8 -3.88 -1.19 10.10
C ASP A 8 -5.09 -0.33 10.51
N ASP A 9 -5.14 0.94 10.09
CA ASP A 9 -6.24 1.88 10.37
C ASP A 9 -7.39 1.85 9.32
N SER A 10 -7.34 0.95 8.33
CA SER A 10 -8.35 0.91 7.27
C SER A 10 -9.54 0.00 7.62
N GLU A 11 -10.75 0.50 7.46
CA GLU A 11 -12.00 -0.28 7.50
C GLU A 11 -12.06 -1.43 6.47
N LEU A 12 -11.15 -1.44 5.48
CA LEU A 12 -11.06 -2.46 4.43
C LEU A 12 -10.22 -3.68 4.84
N TRP A 13 -9.85 -3.82 6.12
CA TRP A 13 -8.93 -4.85 6.63
C TRP A 13 -9.30 -6.31 6.28
N ASN A 14 -10.55 -6.58 5.90
CA ASN A 14 -11.07 -7.90 5.52
C ASN A 14 -11.40 -8.10 4.03
N GLN A 15 -11.16 -7.11 3.17
CA GLN A 15 -11.52 -7.22 1.75
C GLN A 15 -10.55 -8.10 0.96
N HIS A 16 -9.29 -8.21 1.40
CA HIS A 16 -8.29 -9.10 0.81
C HIS A 16 -7.14 -9.39 1.79
N PRO A 17 -6.32 -10.44 1.56
CA PRO A 17 -5.13 -10.72 2.37
C PRO A 17 -4.12 -9.57 2.36
N ARG A 18 -3.37 -9.40 3.45
CA ARG A 18 -2.29 -8.41 3.51
C ARG A 18 -1.23 -8.70 2.45
N VAL A 19 -0.92 -7.70 1.63
CA VAL A 19 0.09 -7.78 0.58
C VAL A 19 1.09 -6.64 0.69
N TYR A 20 2.35 -6.95 0.40
CA TYR A 20 3.41 -5.96 0.29
C TYR A 20 3.43 -5.39 -1.13
N LEU A 21 3.41 -4.07 -1.22
CA LEU A 21 3.45 -3.36 -2.49
C LEU A 21 4.92 -3.14 -2.89
N PRO A 22 5.36 -3.63 -4.06
CA PRO A 22 6.72 -3.39 -4.56
C PRO A 22 6.81 -1.97 -5.13
N ILE A 23 6.94 -0.97 -4.24
CA ILE A 23 6.99 0.46 -4.58
C ILE A 23 8.34 1.06 -4.20
N ARG A 24 8.88 1.93 -5.05
CA ARG A 24 10.13 2.66 -4.78
C ARG A 24 9.84 4.03 -4.16
N PRO A 25 10.78 4.61 -3.39
CA PRO A 25 10.64 5.96 -2.88
C PRO A 25 10.41 6.96 -4.02
N GLY A 26 9.50 7.91 -3.82
CA GLY A 26 9.08 8.87 -4.84
C GLY A 26 8.06 8.34 -5.86
N GLU A 27 7.69 7.05 -5.82
CA GLU A 27 6.72 6.47 -6.73
C GLU A 27 5.33 6.27 -6.08
N THR A 28 4.36 5.97 -6.94
CA THR A 28 3.00 5.60 -6.57
C THR A 28 2.71 4.17 -7.04
N ALA A 29 2.06 3.35 -6.21
CA ALA A 29 1.61 2.02 -6.59
C ALA A 29 0.11 1.85 -6.33
N LEU A 30 -0.53 0.97 -7.10
CA LEU A 30 -1.92 0.56 -6.92
C LEU A 30 -1.96 -0.84 -6.33
N CYS A 31 -2.85 -1.07 -5.37
CA CYS A 31 -3.12 -2.41 -4.89
C CYS A 31 -3.83 -3.22 -5.99
N PRO A 32 -3.35 -4.43 -6.34
CA PRO A 32 -3.96 -5.24 -7.39
C PRO A 32 -5.34 -5.81 -7.01
N TYR A 33 -5.70 -5.77 -5.73
CA TYR A 33 -6.97 -6.32 -5.23
C TYR A 33 -8.04 -5.24 -5.10
N CYS A 34 -7.75 -4.17 -4.35
CA CYS A 34 -8.73 -3.12 -4.04
C CYS A 34 -8.56 -1.85 -4.89
N GLY A 35 -7.47 -1.72 -5.65
CA GLY A 35 -7.20 -0.52 -6.46
C GLY A 35 -6.78 0.71 -5.65
N ASN A 36 -6.57 0.59 -4.32
CA ASN A 36 -6.10 1.72 -3.51
C ASN A 36 -4.74 2.21 -3.98
N ARG A 37 -4.59 3.54 -3.98
CA ARG A 37 -3.36 4.22 -4.42
C ARG A 37 -2.49 4.55 -3.21
N PHE A 38 -1.26 4.07 -3.24
CA PHE A 38 -0.26 4.27 -2.21
C PHE A 38 0.90 5.09 -2.77
N PHE A 39 1.41 6.03 -1.99
CA PHE A 39 2.58 6.84 -2.32
C PHE A 39 3.66 6.59 -1.28
N LEU A 40 4.88 6.28 -1.72
CA LEU A 40 6.02 6.15 -0.83
C LEU A 40 6.82 7.46 -0.90
N PRO A 41 6.77 8.33 0.12
CA PRO A 41 7.60 9.52 0.13
C PRO A 41 9.09 9.15 0.12
N ASP A 42 9.89 9.99 -0.54
CA ASP A 42 11.35 9.91 -0.45
C ASP A 42 11.80 10.25 0.98
N ALA A 43 12.76 9.49 1.50
CA ALA A 43 13.31 9.70 2.83
C ALA A 43 14.39 10.77 2.77
N SER A 44 13.99 12.03 2.53
CA SER A 44 14.86 13.21 2.67
C SER A 44 14.99 13.66 4.11
#